data_AF-A0A3C0VLK7-F1
#
_entry.id   AF-A0A3C0VLK7-F1
#
_cell.length_a   1.000
_cell.length_b   1.000
_cell.length_c   1.000
_cell.angle_alpha   90.00
_cell.angle_beta   90.00
_cell.angle_gamma   90.00
#
_symmetry.space_group_name_H-M   'P 1'
#
loop_
_entity.id
_entity.type
_entity.pdbx_description
1 polymer ?
#
loop_
_entity_poly.entity_id
_entity_poly.type
_entity_poly.pdbx_seq_one_letter_code
_entity_poly.pdbx_strand_id
1 'polypeptide(L)'
;MDFTPAGRAVSMVDLENPDFKKYPKFAKALEQALTAELSPGDIIYIPSMWWHAVEGLDDFNVMLNFWWREKPVFLGGPDAAMKLAIATIRDLPHPEKHHWKQLFEYYVFNNTEENVSHIPEKGRGILSTINSDLARKIKSYLLEVLS
;
A
#
# COMPACT_ATOMS: atom_id res chain seq x y z
N MET A 1 0.22 -1.90 -13.30
CA MET A 1 -0.69 -2.30 -12.20
C MET A 1 -2.13 -2.48 -12.69
N ASP A 2 -2.43 -2.02 -13.90
CA ASP A 2 -3.81 -1.93 -14.42
C ASP A 2 -4.21 -3.12 -15.30
N PHE A 3 -3.32 -4.10 -15.49
CA PHE A 3 -3.49 -5.22 -16.41
C PHE A 3 -3.42 -6.58 -15.70
N THR A 4 -4.09 -6.70 -14.56
CA THR A 4 -4.26 -8.01 -13.91
C THR A 4 -5.75 -8.28 -13.67
N PRO A 5 -6.20 -9.55 -13.71
CA PRO A 5 -7.62 -9.88 -13.57
C PRO A 5 -8.28 -9.34 -12.30
N ALA A 6 -7.51 -9.14 -11.22
CA ALA A 6 -7.97 -8.65 -9.93
C ALA A 6 -7.49 -7.22 -9.58
N GLY A 7 -6.83 -6.52 -10.52
CA GLY A 7 -6.29 -5.17 -10.29
C GLY A 7 -5.15 -5.08 -9.26
N ARG A 8 -4.54 -6.23 -8.91
CA ARG A 8 -3.38 -6.33 -8.00
C ARG A 8 -2.11 -6.63 -8.77
N ALA A 9 -0.97 -6.12 -8.33
CA ALA A 9 0.30 -6.43 -8.97
C ALA A 9 0.59 -7.94 -8.88
N VAL A 10 1.06 -8.52 -9.98
CA VAL A 10 1.56 -9.90 -10.05
C VAL A 10 3.02 -9.87 -10.48
N SER A 11 3.78 -10.89 -10.10
CA SER A 11 5.14 -11.06 -10.60
C SER A 11 5.10 -11.34 -12.10
N MET A 12 6.09 -10.81 -12.82
CA MET A 12 6.31 -11.16 -14.24
C MET A 12 7.28 -12.32 -14.40
N VAL A 13 7.82 -12.84 -13.29
CA VAL A 13 8.74 -13.98 -13.28
C VAL A 13 7.93 -15.27 -13.28
N ASP A 14 8.26 -16.18 -14.18
CA ASP A 14 7.84 -17.57 -14.11
C ASP A 14 8.54 -18.22 -12.90
N LEU A 15 7.76 -18.66 -11.91
CA LEU A 15 8.29 -19.21 -10.67
C LEU A 15 8.82 -20.64 -10.83
N GLU A 16 8.29 -21.40 -11.79
CA GLU A 16 8.73 -22.77 -12.07
C GLU A 16 10.02 -22.77 -12.89
N ASN A 17 10.14 -21.83 -13.83
CA ASN A 17 11.33 -21.67 -14.66
C ASN A 17 11.83 -20.20 -14.72
N PRO A 18 12.47 -19.69 -13.65
CA PRO A 18 12.86 -18.29 -13.60
C PRO A 18 13.98 -17.92 -14.57
N ASP A 19 13.71 -16.97 -15.47
CA ASP A 19 14.76 -16.36 -16.30
C ASP A 19 15.60 -15.36 -15.49
N PHE A 20 16.69 -15.85 -14.89
CA PHE A 20 17.61 -15.01 -14.12
C PHE A 20 18.45 -14.05 -14.97
N LYS A 21 18.51 -14.20 -16.30
CA LYS A 21 19.15 -13.20 -17.16
C LYS A 21 18.25 -11.97 -17.31
N LYS A 22 16.95 -12.20 -17.47
CA LYS A 22 15.93 -11.13 -17.55
C LYS A 22 15.58 -10.54 -16.18
N TYR A 23 15.56 -11.37 -15.13
CA TYR A 23 15.21 -10.97 -13.76
C TYR A 23 16.31 -11.34 -12.75
N PRO A 24 17.52 -10.75 -12.86
CA PRO A 24 18.68 -11.16 -12.06
C PRO A 24 18.51 -10.95 -10.55
N LYS A 25 17.66 -10.02 -10.13
CA LYS A 25 17.37 -9.79 -8.70
C LYS A 25 16.44 -10.84 -8.09
N PHE A 26 15.81 -11.69 -8.90
CA PHE A 26 14.91 -12.72 -8.41
C PHE A 26 15.65 -13.80 -7.61
N ALA A 27 16.89 -14.13 -7.97
CA ALA A 27 17.73 -15.04 -7.18
C ALA A 27 17.89 -14.55 -5.72
N LYS A 28 18.14 -13.26 -5.53
CA LYS A 28 18.22 -12.65 -4.19
C LYS A 28 16.88 -12.66 -3.45
N ALA A 29 15.77 -12.56 -4.17
CA ALA A 29 14.45 -12.66 -3.57
C ALA A 29 14.17 -14.09 -3.08
N LEU A 30 14.57 -15.11 -3.85
CA LEU A 30 14.46 -16.52 -3.47
C LEU A 30 15.28 -16.86 -2.22
N GLU A 31 16.47 -16.26 -2.06
CA GLU A 31 17.28 -16.41 -0.84
C GLU A 31 16.55 -15.93 0.43
N GLN A 32 15.56 -15.04 0.30
CA GLN A 32 14.76 -14.50 1.40
C GLN A 32 13.35 -15.10 1.44
N ALA A 33 13.02 -16.02 0.53
CA ALA A 33 11.70 -16.61 0.45
C ALA A 33 11.46 -17.57 1.62
N LEU A 34 10.23 -17.55 2.14
CA LEU A 34 9.75 -18.52 3.10
C LEU A 34 8.78 -19.46 2.40
N THR A 35 8.98 -20.76 2.55
CA THR A 35 8.10 -21.80 2.01
C THR A 35 7.45 -22.59 3.13
N ALA A 36 6.20 -22.98 2.93
CA ALA A 36 5.45 -23.82 3.83
C ALA A 36 4.48 -24.69 3.03
N GLU A 37 4.37 -25.94 3.40
CA GLU A 37 3.33 -26.86 2.93
C GLU A 37 2.24 -26.91 4.00
N LEU A 38 0.98 -26.77 3.60
CA LEU A 38 -0.15 -26.73 4.52
C LEU A 38 -0.99 -27.99 4.38
N SER A 39 -1.22 -28.67 5.49
CA SER A 39 -2.15 -29.79 5.58
C SER A 39 -3.58 -29.32 5.88
N PRO A 40 -4.61 -30.16 5.68
CA PRO A 40 -5.98 -29.82 6.05
C PRO A 40 -6.10 -29.41 7.53
N GLY A 41 -6.58 -28.18 7.77
CA GLY A 41 -6.72 -27.60 9.10
C GLY A 41 -5.60 -26.64 9.49
N ASP A 42 -4.48 -26.61 8.74
CA ASP A 42 -3.41 -25.64 8.98
C ASP A 42 -3.82 -24.23 8.57
N ILE A 43 -3.26 -23.25 9.27
CA ILE A 43 -3.52 -21.83 9.04
C ILE A 43 -2.19 -21.11 8.89
N ILE A 44 -2.07 -20.31 7.84
CA ILE A 44 -0.97 -19.36 7.65
C ILE A 44 -1.47 -17.93 7.80
N TYR A 45 -0.72 -17.11 8.51
CA TYR A 45 -0.92 -15.66 8.52
C TYR A 45 0.05 -15.00 7.55
N ILE A 46 -0.49 -14.28 6.57
CA ILE A 46 0.28 -13.53 5.58
C ILE A 46 0.08 -12.03 5.87
N PRO A 47 1.12 -11.33 6.37
CA PRO A 47 1.00 -9.91 6.66
C PRO A 47 0.72 -9.09 5.39
N SER A 48 0.09 -7.92 5.58
CA SER A 48 -0.16 -6.99 4.47
C SER A 48 1.13 -6.67 3.71
N MET A 49 1.03 -6.53 2.39
CA MET A 49 2.14 -6.28 1.44
C MET A 49 3.10 -7.44 1.20
N TRP A 50 2.92 -8.61 1.84
CA TRP A 50 3.73 -9.78 1.54
C TRP A 50 3.36 -10.42 0.20
N TRP A 51 4.36 -10.58 -0.66
CA TRP A 51 4.24 -11.41 -1.85
C TRP A 51 4.08 -12.87 -1.43
N HIS A 52 3.15 -13.57 -2.06
CA HIS A 52 2.92 -14.99 -1.83
C HIS A 52 2.51 -15.65 -3.15
N ALA A 53 3.01 -16.85 -3.35
CA ALA A 53 2.58 -17.77 -4.40
C ALA A 53 2.01 -19.00 -3.71
N VAL A 54 0.93 -19.55 -4.27
CA VAL A 54 0.24 -20.71 -3.74
C VAL A 54 0.11 -21.72 -4.87
N GLU A 55 0.49 -22.96 -4.58
CA GLU A 55 0.38 -24.10 -5.48
C GLU A 55 -0.43 -25.19 -4.77
N GLY A 56 -1.34 -25.84 -5.49
CA GLY A 56 -2.06 -27.01 -5.00
C GLY A 56 -1.29 -28.27 -5.38
N LEU A 57 -0.95 -29.09 -4.39
CA LEU A 57 -0.09 -30.26 -4.60
C LEU A 57 -0.86 -31.54 -4.96
N ASP A 58 -2.16 -31.59 -4.65
CA ASP A 58 -3.05 -32.72 -4.94
C ASP A 58 -4.01 -32.43 -6.11
N ASP A 59 -4.68 -33.47 -6.62
CA ASP A 59 -5.72 -33.34 -7.66
C ASP A 59 -6.90 -32.44 -7.23
N PHE A 60 -7.14 -32.33 -5.92
CA PHE A 60 -8.22 -31.53 -5.35
C PHE A 60 -7.77 -30.76 -4.11
N ASN A 61 -7.88 -29.43 -4.16
CA ASN A 61 -7.50 -28.54 -3.07
C ASN A 61 -8.61 -27.52 -2.80
N VAL A 62 -8.84 -27.19 -1.52
CA VAL A 62 -9.75 -26.12 -1.09
C VAL A 62 -9.05 -25.26 -0.05
N MET A 63 -9.04 -23.94 -0.27
CA MET A 63 -8.47 -22.96 0.65
C MET A 63 -9.50 -21.88 0.95
N LEU A 64 -9.59 -21.47 2.22
CA LEU A 64 -10.41 -20.36 2.68
C LEU A 64 -9.51 -19.25 3.21
N ASN A 65 -9.74 -18.02 2.78
CA ASN A 65 -8.99 -16.85 3.23
C ASN A 65 -9.91 -15.80 3.88
N PHE A 66 -9.39 -15.17 4.93
CA PHE A 66 -10.06 -14.08 5.63
C PHE A 66 -9.20 -12.82 5.50
N TRP A 67 -9.81 -11.74 4.99
CA TRP A 67 -9.15 -10.44 4.87
C TRP A 67 -9.77 -9.47 5.84
N TRP A 68 -8.94 -8.80 6.63
CA TRP A 68 -9.37 -7.72 7.50
C TRP A 68 -8.39 -6.54 7.40
N ARG A 69 -8.83 -5.40 7.92
CA ARG A 69 -8.01 -4.20 8.04
C ARG A 69 -8.01 -3.78 9.49
N GLU A 70 -6.83 -3.52 10.04
CA GLU A 70 -6.71 -2.96 11.40
C GLU A 70 -7.18 -1.50 11.46
N LYS A 71 -7.15 -0.79 10.33
CA LYS A 71 -7.47 0.63 10.24
C LYS A 71 -8.97 0.90 10.06
N PRO A 72 -9.51 1.98 10.64
CA PRO A 72 -10.89 2.38 10.42
C PRO A 72 -11.22 2.54 8.93
N VAL A 73 -12.39 2.05 8.53
CA VAL A 73 -12.85 2.03 7.14
C VAL A 73 -12.85 3.43 6.50
N PHE A 74 -13.13 4.47 7.29
CA PHE A 74 -13.20 5.85 6.80
C PHE A 74 -11.87 6.40 6.27
N LEU A 75 -10.72 5.83 6.64
CA LEU A 75 -9.41 6.29 6.14
C LEU A 75 -9.16 5.95 4.66
N GLY A 76 -9.93 5.03 4.06
CA GLY A 76 -9.70 4.62 2.67
C GLY A 76 -8.40 3.85 2.47
N GLY A 77 -8.01 3.57 1.22
CA GLY A 77 -6.78 2.84 0.87
C GLY A 77 -5.60 3.78 0.56
N PRO A 78 -4.36 3.43 0.97
CA PRO A 78 -3.18 4.26 0.66
C PRO A 78 -2.83 4.31 -0.84
N ASP A 79 -3.34 3.38 -1.64
CA ASP A 79 -3.14 3.35 -3.09
C ASP A 79 -3.77 4.56 -3.79
N ALA A 80 -4.88 5.09 -3.26
CA ALA A 80 -5.52 6.30 -3.78
C ALA A 80 -4.60 7.53 -3.63
N ALA A 81 -3.96 7.68 -2.46
CA ALA A 81 -3.00 8.75 -2.22
C ALA A 81 -1.78 8.63 -3.15
N MET A 82 -1.27 7.41 -3.34
CA MET A 82 -0.15 7.15 -4.25
C MET A 82 -0.50 7.51 -5.70
N LYS A 83 -1.67 7.10 -6.19
CA LYS A 83 -2.14 7.42 -7.55
C LYS A 83 -2.28 8.92 -7.76
N LEU A 84 -2.84 9.63 -6.78
CA LEU A 84 -2.95 11.08 -6.85
C LEU A 84 -1.58 11.76 -6.88
N ALA A 85 -0.65 11.32 -6.02
CA ALA A 85 0.72 11.84 -6.04
C ALA A 85 1.45 11.54 -7.36
N ILE A 86 1.19 10.39 -7.99
CA ILE A 86 1.70 10.10 -9.33
C ILE A 86 1.13 11.09 -10.34
N ALA A 87 -0.17 11.39 -10.29
CA ALA A 87 -0.85 12.29 -11.22
C ALA A 87 -0.41 13.75 -11.08
N THR A 88 -0.08 14.21 -9.86
CA THR A 88 0.16 15.64 -9.58
C THR A 88 1.61 16.00 -9.29
N ILE A 89 2.45 15.05 -8.85
CA ILE A 89 3.81 15.35 -8.38
C ILE A 89 4.90 14.67 -9.22
N ARG A 90 4.71 13.43 -9.70
CA ARG A 90 5.78 12.61 -10.31
C ARG A 90 6.54 13.31 -11.44
N ASP A 91 5.81 14.05 -12.27
CA ASP A 91 6.31 14.62 -13.52
C ASP A 91 6.67 16.12 -13.39
N LEU A 92 6.63 16.70 -12.18
CA LEU A 92 7.12 18.06 -11.91
C LEU A 92 8.67 18.15 -12.07
N PRO A 93 9.21 19.37 -12.27
CA PRO A 93 10.66 19.61 -12.22
C PRO A 93 11.29 19.08 -10.93
N HIS A 94 12.54 18.59 -11.01
CA HIS A 94 13.24 18.01 -9.86
C HIS A 94 13.25 18.90 -8.60
N PRO A 95 13.51 20.22 -8.68
CA PRO A 95 13.46 21.08 -7.51
C PRO A 95 12.07 21.09 -6.84
N GLU A 96 10.99 21.19 -7.60
CA GLU A 96 9.62 21.21 -7.05
C GLU A 96 9.24 19.89 -6.39
N LYS A 97 9.62 18.75 -7.01
CA LYS A 97 9.41 17.42 -6.42
C LYS A 97 10.12 17.27 -5.07
N HIS A 98 11.29 17.86 -4.93
CA HIS A 98 12.04 17.81 -3.68
C HIS A 98 11.29 18.53 -2.55
N HIS A 99 10.73 19.72 -2.82
CA HIS A 99 9.92 20.44 -1.85
C HIS A 99 8.68 19.64 -1.42
N TRP A 100 7.95 19.08 -2.38
CA TRP A 100 6.79 18.24 -2.08
C TRP A 100 7.17 17.00 -1.27
N LYS A 101 8.31 16.35 -1.57
CA LYS A 101 8.82 15.23 -0.77
C LYS A 101 9.03 15.64 0.69
N GLN A 102 9.62 16.83 0.94
CA GLN A 102 9.84 17.33 2.30
C GLN A 102 8.52 17.62 3.03
N LEU A 103 7.50 18.13 2.32
CA LEU A 103 6.18 18.35 2.91
C LEU A 103 5.50 17.02 3.28
N PHE A 104 5.58 15.99 2.42
CA PHE A 104 5.09 14.65 2.77
C PHE A 104 5.84 14.05 3.95
N GLU A 105 7.16 14.21 3.98
CA GLU A 105 7.99 13.76 5.09
C GLU A 105 7.52 14.39 6.41
N TYR A 106 7.27 15.69 6.43
CA TYR A 106 6.85 16.41 7.62
C TYR A 106 5.39 16.10 8.03
N TYR A 107 4.44 16.11 7.08
CA TYR A 107 3.00 16.03 7.40
C TYR A 107 2.39 14.63 7.35
N VAL A 108 3.03 13.66 6.68
CA VAL A 108 2.48 12.31 6.48
C VAL A 108 3.31 11.24 7.18
N PHE A 109 4.65 11.34 7.12
CA PHE A 109 5.53 10.29 7.66
C PHE A 109 6.05 10.60 9.06
N ASN A 110 6.28 11.88 9.40
CA ASN A 110 6.74 12.35 10.72
C ASN A 110 5.68 13.20 11.43
N ASN A 111 4.39 12.83 11.32
CA ASN A 111 3.28 13.59 11.88
C ASN A 111 3.08 13.31 13.39
N THR A 112 3.97 13.85 14.21
CA THR A 112 3.88 13.71 15.68
C THR A 112 3.04 14.82 16.31
N GLU A 113 2.63 14.64 17.58
CA GLU A 113 1.92 15.68 18.34
C GLU A 113 2.77 16.95 18.52
N GLU A 114 4.11 16.82 18.54
CA GLU A 114 5.04 17.94 18.66
C GLU A 114 4.92 18.90 17.47
N ASN A 115 4.76 18.38 16.25
CA ASN A 115 4.64 19.17 15.01
C ASN A 115 3.46 20.16 15.05
N VAL A 116 2.41 19.85 15.82
CA VAL A 116 1.18 20.64 15.91
C VAL A 116 0.95 21.24 17.30
N SER A 117 1.90 21.06 18.23
CA SER A 117 1.78 21.48 19.64
C SER A 117 1.61 22.99 19.80
N HIS A 118 2.26 23.77 18.93
CA HIS A 118 2.17 25.23 18.90
C HIS A 118 0.84 25.75 18.34
N ILE A 119 0.01 24.89 17.74
CA ILE A 119 -1.29 25.24 17.16
C ILE A 119 -2.39 24.87 18.17
N PRO A 120 -3.26 25.82 18.58
CA PRO A 120 -4.41 25.52 19.42
C PRO A 120 -5.26 24.39 18.80
N GLU A 121 -5.77 23.47 19.62
CA GLU A 121 -6.46 22.26 19.14
C GLU A 121 -7.57 22.55 18.11
N LYS A 122 -8.40 23.55 18.39
CA LYS A 122 -9.48 24.01 17.49
C LYS A 122 -9.00 24.55 16.14
N GLY A 123 -7.74 24.98 16.06
CA GLY A 123 -7.12 25.54 14.85
C GLY A 123 -6.33 24.53 14.02
N ARG A 124 -6.18 23.27 14.45
CA ARG A 124 -5.35 22.27 13.75
C ARG A 124 -5.93 21.80 12.41
N GLY A 125 -7.25 21.87 12.23
CA GLY A 125 -7.90 21.50 10.97
C GLY A 125 -7.55 20.08 10.52
N ILE A 126 -7.02 19.94 9.29
CA ILE A 126 -6.59 18.65 8.72
C ILE A 126 -5.41 18.00 9.45
N LEU A 127 -4.71 18.75 10.31
CA LEU A 127 -3.58 18.27 11.10
C LEU A 127 -4.02 17.65 12.45
N SER A 128 -5.32 17.61 12.72
CA SER A 128 -5.88 16.91 13.88
C SER A 128 -6.01 15.40 13.62
N THR A 129 -6.21 14.61 14.67
CA THR A 129 -6.49 13.18 14.55
C THR A 129 -7.71 12.94 13.65
N ILE A 130 -7.51 12.17 12.59
CA ILE A 130 -8.56 11.95 11.58
C ILE A 130 -9.69 11.09 12.15
N ASN A 131 -10.89 11.68 12.21
CA ASN A 131 -12.15 10.99 12.44
C ASN A 131 -12.96 10.85 11.13
N SER A 132 -14.13 10.21 11.20
CA SER A 132 -14.99 9.96 10.04
C SER A 132 -15.44 11.24 9.32
N ASP A 133 -15.76 12.30 10.07
CA ASP A 133 -16.25 13.56 9.50
C ASP A 133 -15.12 14.34 8.83
N LEU A 134 -13.95 14.43 9.45
CA LEU A 134 -12.79 15.07 8.85
C LEU A 134 -12.33 14.33 7.59
N ALA A 135 -12.31 12.99 7.62
CA ALA A 135 -12.01 12.18 6.45
C ALA A 135 -13.01 12.45 5.29
N ARG A 136 -14.31 12.61 5.60
CA ARG A 136 -15.33 12.95 4.60
C ARG A 136 -15.09 14.34 4.01
N LYS A 137 -14.77 15.34 4.83
CA LYS A 137 -14.46 16.70 4.37
C LYS A 137 -13.26 16.72 3.43
N ILE A 138 -12.16 16.06 3.81
CA ILE A 138 -10.96 15.95 2.96
C ILE A 138 -11.30 15.30 1.62
N LYS A 139 -12.03 14.18 1.62
CA LYS A 139 -12.44 13.50 0.39
C LYS A 139 -13.35 14.36 -0.50
N SER A 140 -14.27 15.11 0.09
CA SER A 140 -15.19 15.98 -0.66
C SER A 140 -14.41 17.10 -1.35
N TYR A 141 -13.48 17.74 -0.64
CA TYR A 141 -12.58 18.73 -1.22
C TYR A 141 -11.73 18.15 -2.37
N LEU A 142 -11.16 16.96 -2.19
CA LEU A 142 -10.38 16.31 -3.24
C LEU A 142 -11.24 15.97 -4.46
N LEU A 143 -12.48 15.53 -4.28
CA LEU A 143 -13.39 15.26 -5.40
C LEU A 143 -13.73 16.53 -6.19
N GLU A 144 -13.92 17.66 -5.51
CA GLU A 144 -14.19 18.96 -6.14
C GLU A 144 -12.98 19.49 -6.93
N VAL A 145 -11.76 19.31 -6.42
CA VAL A 145 -10.54 19.81 -7.09
C VAL A 145 -10.09 18.88 -8.23
N LEU A 146 -10.51 17.62 -8.23
CA LEU A 146 -10.13 16.63 -9.25
C LEU A 146 -11.18 16.40 -10.34
N SER A 147 -12.38 16.98 -10.18
CA SER A 147 -13.43 17.02 -11.21
C SER A 147 -13.21 18.14 -12.22
#